data_AF-A0A3B8W558-F1
#
_entry.id   AF-A0A3B8W558-F1
#
_cell.length_a   1.000
_cell.length_b   1.000
_cell.length_c   1.000
_cell.angle_alpha   90.00
_cell.angle_beta   90.00
_cell.angle_gamma   90.00
#
_symmetry.space_group_name_H-M   'P 1'
#
loop_
_entity.id
_entity.type
_entity.pdbx_description
1 polymer ?
#
loop_
_entity_poly.entity_id
_entity_poly.type
_entity_poly.pdbx_seq_one_letter_code
_entity_poly.pdbx_strand_id
1 'polypeptide(L)' 'MNQLNQNAAIVCFSGGQDSTTCLFWALQNFKEVHTICFDYGQRHIQEIEVAKEIAHKAGVSFQVLDM' A
#
# COMPACT_ATOMS: atom_id res chain seq x y z
N MET A 1 -25.37 -5.42 -8.30
CA MET A 1 -24.27 -4.47 -8.01
C MET A 1 -23.60 -4.96 -6.74
N ASN A 2 -22.31 -5.31 -6.78
CA ASN A 2 -21.58 -5.73 -5.59
C ASN A 2 -21.62 -4.59 -4.56
N GLN A 3 -22.06 -4.88 -3.34
CA GLN A 3 -21.94 -3.94 -2.23
C GLN A 3 -20.46 -3.65 -2.04
N LEU A 4 -20.06 -2.39 -2.21
CA LEU A 4 -18.73 -1.92 -1.85
C LEU A 4 -18.57 -2.10 -0.34
N ASN A 5 -17.58 -2.90 0.07
CA ASN A 5 -17.25 -3.05 1.48
C ASN A 5 -16.65 -1.73 2.00
N GLN A 6 -17.45 -0.92 2.68
CA GLN A 6 -17.00 0.36 3.23
C GLN A 6 -16.00 0.22 4.40
N ASN A 7 -15.72 -1.00 4.88
CA ASN A 7 -14.80 -1.24 5.99
C ASN A 7 -13.38 -1.63 5.54
N ALA A 8 -13.13 -1.81 4.25
CA ALA A 8 -11.82 -2.18 3.72
C ALA A 8 -11.28 -1.11 2.78
N ALA A 9 -9.96 -0.90 2.80
CA ALA A 9 -9.25 0.02 1.93
C ALA A 9 -8.05 -0.64 1.26
N ILE A 10 -7.79 -0.22 0.02
CA ILE A 10 -6.55 -0.52 -0.70
C ILE A 10 -5.81 0.80 -0.89
N VAL A 11 -4.53 0.82 -0.53
CA VAL A 11 -3.66 1.99 -0.69
C VAL A 11 -2.63 1.69 -1.77
N CYS A 12 -2.62 2.52 -2.82
CA CYS A 12 -1.50 2.55 -3.77
C CYS A 12 -0.28 3.10 -3.04
N PHE A 13 0.72 2.25 -2.84
CA PHE A 13 1.77 2.47 -1.86
C PHE A 13 3.16 2.37 -2.49
N SER A 14 3.79 3.54 -2.66
CA SER A 14 5.15 3.67 -3.19
C SER A 14 6.24 3.71 -2.12
N GLY A 15 5.90 3.79 -0.84
CA GLY A 15 6.86 4.01 0.25
C GLY A 15 7.32 5.46 0.42
N GLY A 16 6.87 6.38 -0.45
CA GLY A 16 7.10 7.82 -0.30
C GLY A 16 6.32 8.44 0.86
N GLN A 17 6.61 9.69 1.20
CA GLN A 17 5.99 10.40 2.33
C GLN A 17 4.46 10.53 2.18
N ASP A 18 4.00 10.89 0.98
CA ASP A 18 2.57 11.07 0.70
C ASP A 18 1.81 9.76 0.81
N SER A 19 2.30 8.70 0.16
CA SER A 19 1.65 7.39 0.18
C SER A 19 1.72 6.72 1.57
N THR A 20 2.78 7.00 2.35
CA THR A 20 2.87 6.58 3.77
C THR A 20 1.85 7.32 4.62
N THR A 21 1.65 8.61 4.41
CA THR A 21 0.62 9.38 5.12
C THR A 21 -0.77 8.81 4.82
N CYS A 22 -1.05 8.49 3.55
CA CYS A 22 -2.30 7.83 3.16
C CYS A 22 -2.49 6.47 3.84
N LEU A 23 -1.43 5.66 3.95
CA LEU A 23 -1.48 4.37 4.65
C LEU A 23 -1.89 4.54 6.12
N PHE A 24 -1.22 5.42 6.86
CA PHE A 24 -1.54 5.61 8.28
C PHE A 24 -2.92 6.24 8.49
N TRP A 25 -3.35 7.13 7.59
CA TRP A 25 -4.72 7.63 7.61
C TRP A 25 -5.72 6.48 7.37
N ALA A 26 -5.49 5.60 6.40
CA ALA A 26 -6.37 4.47 6.15
C ALA A 26 -6.45 3.51 7.35
N LEU A 27 -5.33 3.22 8.01
CA LEU A 27 -5.28 2.39 9.22
C LEU A 27 -6.11 2.93 10.38
N GLN A 28 -6.35 4.24 10.44
CA GLN A 28 -7.21 4.86 11.45
C GLN A 28 -8.70 4.84 11.09
N ASN A 29 -9.03 4.68 9.79
CA ASN A 29 -10.39 4.87 9.28
C ASN A 29 -11.05 3.58 8.77
N PHE A 30 -10.27 2.52 8.53
CA PHE A 30 -10.77 1.24 7.98
C PHE A 30 -10.37 0.08 8.88
N LYS A 31 -11.19 -0.99 8.87
CA LYS A 31 -10.93 -2.21 9.64
C LYS A 31 -9.89 -3.10 8.99
N GLU A 32 -9.81 -3.05 7.66
CA GLU A 32 -8.91 -3.86 6.85
C GLU A 32 -8.22 -2.96 5.83
N VAL A 33 -6.88 -3.01 5.79
CA VAL A 33 -6.07 -2.18 4.90
C VAL A 33 -5.04 -3.06 4.20
N HIS A 34 -5.04 -2.98 2.87
CA HIS A 34 -4.05 -3.63 2.01
C HIS A 34 -3.26 -2.59 1.24
N THR A 35 -2.02 -2.91 0.88
CA THR A 35 -1.17 -2.05 0.06
C THR A 35 -0.79 -2.73 -1.24
N ILE A 36 -0.83 -1.95 -2.33
CA ILE A 36 -0.37 -2.37 -3.65
C ILE A 36 0.71 -1.42 -4.15
N CYS A 37 1.79 -1.97 -4.69
CA CYS A 37 2.87 -1.23 -5.34
C CYS A 37 2.91 -1.62 -6.82
N PHE A 38 3.20 -0.67 -7.70
CA PHE A 38 3.32 -0.93 -9.13
C PHE A 38 4.79 -0.90 -9.51
N ASP A 39 5.27 -1.99 -10.12
CA ASP A 39 6.59 -2.04 -10.75
C ASP A 39 6.41 -1.77 -12.25
N TYR A 40 6.90 -0.60 -12.69
CA TYR A 40 6.87 -0.19 -14.10
C TYR A 40 8.10 -0.67 -14.90
N GLY A 41 8.84 -1.66 -14.38
CA GLY A 41 10.05 -2.21 -15.01
C GLY A 41 11.27 -1.28 -14.92
N GLN A 42 11.20 -0.22 -14.11
CA GLN A 42 12.32 0.68 -13.86
C GLN A 42 13.27 0.03 -12.83
N ARG A 43 14.57 0.33 -12.87
CA ARG A 43 15.59 -0.20 -11.91
C ARG A 43 15.42 0.27 -10.45
N HIS A 44 14.24 0.77 -10.06
CA HIS A 44 13.96 1.38 -8.77
C HIS A 44 13.59 0.31 -7.72
N ILE A 45 14.39 -0.76 -7.63
CA ILE A 45 14.23 -1.84 -6.66
C ILE A 45 14.28 -1.30 -5.22
N GLN A 46 15.07 -0.24 -4.99
CA GLN A 46 15.20 0.38 -3.67
C GLN A 46 13.89 0.98 -3.16
N GLU A 47 13.08 1.61 -4.03
CA GLU A 47 11.81 2.21 -3.62
C GLU A 47 10.80 1.14 -3.22
N ILE A 48 10.74 0.04 -3.97
CA ILE A 48 9.88 -1.11 -3.67
C ILE A 48 10.29 -1.76 -2.34
N GLU A 49 11.59 -1.95 -2.09
CA GLU A 49 12.07 -2.52 -0.83
C GLU A 49 11.76 -1.61 0.37
N VAL A 50 11.90 -0.29 0.22
CA VAL A 50 11.50 0.68 1.26
C VAL A 50 10.00 0.59 1.52
N ALA A 51 9.17 0.57 0.47
CA ALA A 51 7.72 0.42 0.62
C ALA A 51 7.37 -0.89 1.34
N LYS A 52 8.00 -2.00 0.95
CA LYS A 52 7.82 -3.31 1.59
C LYS A 52 8.20 -3.29 3.07
N GLU A 53 9.32 -2.66 3.44
CA GLU A 53 9.75 -2.54 4.83
C GLU A 53 8.75 -1.73 5.67
N ILE A 54 8.26 -0.61 5.12
CA ILE A 54 7.26 0.23 5.81
C ILE A 54 5.96 -0.55 5.98
N ALA A 55 5.47 -1.24 4.95
CA ALA A 55 4.25 -2.05 5.03
C ALA A 55 4.38 -3.17 6.07
N HIS A 56 5.54 -3.84 6.11
CA HIS A 56 5.84 -4.85 7.13
C HIS A 56 5.83 -4.26 8.54
N LYS A 57 6.47 -3.10 8.77
CA LYS A 57 6.45 -2.40 10.06
C LYS A 57 5.05 -1.95 10.47
N ALA A 58 4.22 -1.56 9.50
CA ALA A 58 2.82 -1.17 9.71
C ALA A 58 1.88 -2.38 9.90
N GLY A 59 2.37 -3.61 9.70
CA GLY A 59 1.57 -4.83 9.86
C GLY A 59 0.51 -5.03 8.77
N VAL A 60 0.72 -4.48 7.58
CA VAL A 60 -0.22 -4.58 6.45
C VAL A 60 0.33 -5.46 5.32
N SER A 61 -0.56 -6.05 4.53
CA SER A 61 -0.16 -6.81 3.34
C SER A 61 0.42 -5.88 2.28
N PHE A 62 1.48 -6.34 1.61
CA PHE A 62 2.13 -5.63 0.49
C PHE A 62 2.18 -6.54 -0.74
N GLN A 63 1.56 -6.10 -1.83
CA GLN A 63 1.59 -6.80 -3.11
C GLN A 63 2.22 -5.91 -4.18
N VAL A 64 3.11 -6.47 -4.98
CA VAL A 64 3.67 -5.81 -6.16
C VAL A 64 2.92 -6.29 -7.39
N LEU A 65 2.55 -5.36 -8.28
CA LEU A 65 1.92 -5.63 -9.56
C LEU A 65 2.86 -5.18 -10.68
N ASP A 66 3.15 -6.09 -11.59
CA ASP A 66 3.93 -5.79 -12.81
C ASP A 66 3.02 -5.09 -13.82
N MET A 67 3.47 -3.95 -14.35
CA MET A 67 2.75 -3.12 -15.33
C MET A 67 3.52 -2.93 -16.64
#